data_AF-A0A6A5UN57-F1
#
_entry.id   AF-A0A6A5UN57-F1
#
_cell.length_a   1.000
_cell.length_b   1.000
_cell.length_c   1.000
_cell.angle_alpha   90.00
_cell.angle_beta   90.00
_cell.angle_gamma   90.00
#
_symmetry.space_group_name_H-M   'P 1'
#
loop_
_entity.id
_entity.type
_entity.pdbx_description
1 polymer ?
#
loop_
_entity_poly.entity_id
_entity_poly.type
_entity_poly.pdbx_seq_one_letter_code
_entity_poly.pdbx_strand_id
1 'polypeptide(L)'
;MFEFPLRQTKALLLGQFQAVQHRKKAKTKLSALAQAYGIQAIKPANAWSAIARGAAAKGLEGDGRTPIRSRICRRHYGTDCSSLFQAGKHRKIDGYIDPYTGLKRANNQMNWLISKGQELATTEVDHGKLTMGYNMWEGSNKAMSVLLMACDVDKAPTRSLNQDIYTVAQMVVDLSPVPDKEWRKNVSPSGRPYRSLDFVLEIAVQSSLENSLSVNVSSRKLPRIHNTFAAYPHLAPDPTLSISPNNKSRFHPFRQPYPTKPTIHR
;
A
#
# COMPACT_ATOMS: atom_id res chain seq x y z
N MET A 1 -27.00 -62.42 -36.03
CA MET A 1 -27.25 -61.09 -36.61
C MET A 1 -26.88 -60.07 -35.54
N PHE A 2 -25.71 -59.45 -35.64
CA PHE A 2 -25.21 -58.50 -34.63
C PHE A 2 -25.80 -57.11 -34.92
N GLU A 3 -26.75 -56.67 -34.11
CA GLU A 3 -27.21 -55.27 -34.15
C GLU A 3 -26.15 -54.38 -33.48
N PHE A 4 -25.52 -53.51 -34.28
CA PHE A 4 -24.69 -52.43 -33.77
C PHE A 4 -25.54 -51.44 -32.97
N PRO A 5 -25.10 -50.93 -31.80
CA PRO A 5 -25.87 -49.98 -31.00
C PRO A 5 -25.79 -48.57 -31.62
N LEU A 6 -26.53 -48.35 -32.71
CA LEU A 6 -26.59 -47.10 -33.48
C LEU A 6 -27.04 -45.89 -32.67
N ARG A 7 -27.74 -46.10 -31.54
CA ARG A 7 -28.19 -45.01 -30.65
C ARG A 7 -27.06 -44.43 -29.80
N GLN A 8 -26.10 -45.25 -29.36
CA GLN A 8 -24.96 -44.77 -28.56
C GLN A 8 -23.96 -44.00 -29.42
N THR A 9 -23.73 -44.43 -30.66
CA THR A 9 -22.83 -43.73 -31.60
C THR A 9 -23.36 -42.35 -32.01
N LYS A 10 -24.68 -42.20 -32.22
CA LYS A 10 -25.29 -40.90 -32.53
C LYS A 10 -25.14 -39.89 -31.39
N ALA A 11 -25.36 -40.30 -30.14
CA ALA A 11 -25.22 -39.42 -28.97
C ALA A 11 -23.76 -38.99 -28.75
N LEU A 12 -22.82 -39.91 -28.94
CA LEU A 12 -21.39 -39.67 -28.78
C LEU A 12 -20.85 -38.73 -29.86
N LEU A 13 -21.30 -38.91 -31.12
CA LEU A 13 -21.01 -38.00 -32.22
C LEU A 13 -21.60 -36.61 -31.97
N LEU A 14 -22.87 -36.52 -31.53
CA LEU A 14 -23.50 -35.22 -31.22
C LEU A 14 -22.73 -34.45 -30.14
N GLY A 15 -22.29 -35.13 -29.09
CA GLY A 15 -21.49 -34.53 -28.03
C GLY A 15 -20.13 -34.01 -28.53
N GLN A 16 -19.46 -34.76 -29.41
CA GLN A 16 -18.21 -34.32 -30.04
C GLN A 16 -18.42 -33.13 -30.99
N PHE A 17 -19.48 -33.14 -31.81
CA PHE A 17 -19.82 -32.02 -32.68
C PHE A 17 -20.15 -30.76 -31.88
N GLN A 18 -20.96 -30.87 -30.81
CA GLN A 18 -21.26 -29.76 -29.92
C GLN A 18 -19.99 -29.20 -29.27
N ALA A 19 -19.12 -30.05 -28.72
CA ALA A 19 -17.85 -29.62 -28.14
C ALA A 19 -16.94 -28.90 -29.15
N VAL A 20 -16.89 -29.37 -30.39
CA VAL A 20 -16.15 -28.72 -31.48
C VAL A 20 -16.77 -27.37 -31.85
N GLN A 21 -18.10 -27.28 -31.92
CA GLN A 21 -18.82 -26.03 -32.20
C GLN A 21 -18.62 -24.99 -31.09
N HIS A 22 -18.67 -25.41 -29.82
CA HIS A 22 -18.36 -24.55 -28.67
C HIS A 22 -16.91 -24.05 -28.71
N ARG A 23 -15.94 -24.92 -29.04
CA ARG A 23 -14.53 -24.53 -29.23
C ARG A 23 -14.34 -23.55 -30.39
N LYS A 24 -15.02 -23.76 -31.52
CA LYS A 24 -14.98 -22.86 -32.67
C LYS A 24 -15.56 -21.49 -32.31
N LYS A 25 -16.74 -21.45 -31.69
CA LYS A 25 -17.37 -20.20 -31.21
C LYS A 25 -16.49 -19.44 -30.22
N ALA A 26 -15.89 -20.14 -29.25
CA ALA A 26 -15.00 -19.53 -28.27
C ALA A 26 -13.75 -18.92 -28.93
N LYS A 27 -13.12 -19.63 -29.87
CA LYS A 27 -11.95 -19.15 -30.62
C LYS A 27 -12.26 -17.88 -31.42
N THR A 28 -13.38 -17.84 -32.13
CA THR A 28 -13.76 -16.69 -32.95
C THR A 28 -14.04 -15.46 -32.09
N LYS A 29 -14.72 -15.62 -30.95
CA LYS A 29 -14.97 -14.52 -30.00
C LYS A 29 -13.68 -13.97 -29.41
N LEU A 30 -12.73 -14.83 -29.03
CA LEU A 30 -11.45 -14.42 -28.48
C LEU A 30 -10.60 -13.65 -29.50
N SER A 31 -10.61 -14.11 -30.77
CA SER A 31 -9.90 -13.43 -31.85
C SER A 31 -10.49 -12.07 -32.18
N ALA A 32 -11.83 -11.97 -32.22
CA ALA A 32 -12.52 -10.69 -32.44
C ALA A 32 -12.24 -9.70 -31.31
N LEU A 33 -12.23 -10.17 -30.06
CA LEU A 33 -11.87 -9.37 -28.90
C LEU A 33 -10.41 -8.91 -28.98
N ALA A 34 -9.48 -9.82 -29.26
CA ALA A 34 -8.07 -9.48 -29.40
C ALA A 34 -7.85 -8.41 -30.49
N GLN A 35 -8.50 -8.56 -31.64
CA GLN A 35 -8.42 -7.60 -32.74
C GLN A 35 -9.02 -6.23 -32.39
N ALA A 36 -10.11 -6.19 -31.63
CA ALA A 36 -10.69 -4.93 -31.13
C ALA A 36 -9.73 -4.15 -30.22
N TYR A 37 -8.82 -4.84 -29.54
CA TYR A 37 -7.75 -4.23 -28.73
C TYR A 37 -6.41 -4.11 -29.47
N GLY A 38 -6.35 -4.41 -30.78
CA GLY A 38 -5.12 -4.38 -31.57
C GLY A 38 -4.10 -5.47 -31.20
N ILE A 39 -4.55 -6.54 -30.53
CA ILE A 39 -3.73 -7.66 -30.06
C ILE A 39 -3.86 -8.84 -31.02
N GLN A 40 -2.75 -9.49 -31.37
CA GLN A 40 -2.76 -10.70 -32.17
C GLN A 40 -2.97 -11.94 -31.30
N ALA A 41 -4.09 -12.65 -31.50
CA ALA A 41 -4.32 -13.94 -30.85
C ALA A 41 -3.50 -15.05 -31.51
N ILE A 42 -2.48 -15.56 -30.81
CA ILE A 42 -1.64 -16.67 -31.28
C ILE A 42 -2.11 -17.99 -30.68
N LYS A 43 -2.32 -19.00 -31.53
CA LYS A 43 -2.54 -20.40 -31.09
C LYS A 43 -1.33 -21.24 -31.48
N PRO A 44 -0.45 -21.63 -30.54
CA PRO A 44 0.66 -22.52 -30.85
C PRO A 44 0.14 -23.91 -31.26
N ALA A 45 0.87 -24.58 -32.15
CA ALA A 45 0.51 -25.89 -32.68
C ALA A 45 0.22 -26.93 -31.58
N ASN A 46 1.03 -26.91 -30.50
CA ASN A 46 0.90 -27.82 -29.36
C ASN A 46 0.39 -27.12 -28.09
N ALA A 47 -0.71 -26.35 -28.19
CA ALA A 47 -1.27 -25.62 -27.05
C ALA A 47 -1.59 -26.52 -25.84
N TRP A 48 -1.93 -27.80 -26.06
CA TRP A 48 -2.23 -28.77 -25.02
C TRP A 48 -1.02 -29.11 -24.13
N SER A 49 0.21 -29.01 -24.66
CA SER A 49 1.45 -29.26 -23.90
C SER A 49 2.10 -27.97 -23.39
N ALA A 50 1.44 -26.82 -23.53
CA ALA A 50 1.98 -25.54 -23.10
C ALA A 50 2.25 -25.51 -21.58
N ILE A 51 1.38 -26.11 -20.77
CA ILE A 51 1.54 -26.18 -19.31
C ILE A 51 2.78 -27.00 -18.94
N ALA A 52 2.89 -28.23 -19.48
CA ALA A 52 4.02 -29.11 -19.21
C ALA A 52 5.35 -28.53 -19.70
N ARG A 53 5.36 -27.91 -20.88
CA ARG A 53 6.55 -27.22 -21.41
C ARG A 53 6.92 -25.99 -20.59
N GLY A 54 5.95 -25.23 -20.10
CA GLY A 54 6.18 -24.11 -19.19
C GLY A 54 6.77 -24.57 -17.85
N ALA A 55 6.26 -25.66 -17.28
CA ALA A 55 6.80 -26.25 -16.06
C ALA A 55 8.23 -26.79 -16.26
N ALA A 56 8.48 -27.51 -17.36
CA ALA A 56 9.81 -28.02 -17.70
C ALA A 56 10.81 -26.89 -17.97
N ALA A 57 10.42 -25.88 -18.74
CA ALA A 57 11.23 -24.67 -18.97
C ALA A 57 11.52 -23.96 -17.64
N LYS A 58 10.54 -23.87 -16.74
CA LYS A 58 10.74 -23.26 -15.42
C LYS A 58 11.70 -24.05 -14.53
N GLY A 59 11.68 -25.38 -14.62
CA GLY A 59 12.65 -26.23 -13.93
C GLY A 59 14.05 -26.17 -14.53
N LEU A 60 14.16 -25.94 -15.84
CA LEU A 60 15.43 -25.82 -16.58
C LEU A 60 16.12 -24.45 -16.40
N GLU A 61 15.38 -23.39 -16.06
CA GLU A 61 15.94 -22.06 -15.72
C GLU A 61 16.87 -22.10 -14.48
N GLY A 62 16.89 -23.21 -13.71
CA GLY A 62 17.68 -23.33 -12.48
C GLY A 62 17.29 -22.31 -11.40
N ASP A 63 18.14 -22.14 -10.38
CA ASP A 63 18.01 -21.02 -9.42
C ASP A 63 18.29 -19.65 -10.07
N GLY A 64 18.79 -19.67 -11.31
CA GLY A 64 18.98 -18.53 -12.20
C GLY A 64 17.65 -17.99 -12.72
N ARG A 65 16.77 -17.58 -11.81
CA ARG A 65 15.65 -16.68 -12.14
C ARG A 65 16.25 -15.58 -13.01
N THR A 66 15.82 -15.45 -14.27
CA THR A 66 16.03 -14.18 -14.98
C THR A 66 15.51 -13.12 -14.03
N PRO A 67 16.39 -12.26 -13.49
CA PRO A 67 15.99 -11.38 -12.41
C PRO A 67 14.88 -10.52 -12.98
N ILE A 68 13.71 -10.54 -12.33
CA ILE A 68 12.60 -9.67 -12.69
C ILE A 68 13.19 -8.27 -12.72
N ARG A 69 13.32 -7.65 -13.90
CA ARG A 69 14.02 -6.37 -14.02
C ARG A 69 13.26 -5.28 -13.28
N SER A 70 11.94 -5.30 -13.42
CA SER A 70 11.04 -4.35 -12.82
C SER A 70 9.66 -4.96 -12.56
N ARG A 71 8.90 -4.31 -11.68
CA ARG A 71 7.53 -4.67 -11.33
C ARG A 71 6.65 -3.44 -11.42
N ILE A 72 5.41 -3.60 -11.89
CA ILE A 72 4.43 -2.53 -11.82
C ILE A 72 3.79 -2.51 -10.43
N CYS A 73 3.83 -1.35 -9.77
CA CYS A 73 3.19 -1.18 -8.49
C CYS A 73 1.66 -1.25 -8.61
N ARG A 74 1.01 -2.09 -7.81
CA ARG A 74 -0.43 -2.34 -7.92
C ARG A 74 -1.27 -1.35 -7.11
N ARG A 75 -0.65 -0.57 -6.23
CA ARG A 75 -1.29 0.31 -5.25
C ARG A 75 -0.48 1.59 -5.11
N HIS A 76 -1.13 2.65 -4.68
CA HIS A 76 -0.42 3.81 -4.14
C HIS A 76 0.07 3.47 -2.74
N TYR A 77 1.29 3.85 -2.38
CA TYR A 77 1.84 3.69 -1.03
C TYR A 77 2.34 5.02 -0.49
N GLY A 78 2.03 5.31 0.77
CA GLY A 78 2.34 6.61 1.36
C GLY A 78 2.26 6.63 2.87
N THR A 79 2.35 7.83 3.44
CA THR A 79 2.13 8.10 4.87
C THR A 79 1.18 9.29 5.04
N ASP A 80 0.49 9.34 6.16
CA ASP A 80 -0.21 10.54 6.58
C ASP A 80 0.78 11.61 7.06
N CYS A 81 0.41 12.88 6.90
CA CYS A 81 1.21 14.01 7.34
C CYS A 81 0.37 15.25 7.63
N SER A 82 1.03 16.24 8.25
CA SER A 82 0.50 17.61 8.34
C SER A 82 1.28 18.55 7.43
N SER A 83 0.57 19.37 6.67
CA SER A 83 1.16 20.37 5.76
C SER A 83 0.69 21.78 6.08
N LEU A 84 1.30 22.81 5.51
CA LEU A 84 0.82 24.18 5.69
C LEU A 84 -0.61 24.32 5.14
N PHE A 85 -1.48 25.00 5.89
CA PHE A 85 -2.87 25.14 5.49
C PHE A 85 -3.01 26.03 4.27
N GLN A 86 -3.61 25.51 3.19
CA GLN A 86 -3.90 26.25 1.98
C GLN A 86 -5.42 26.39 1.83
N ALA A 87 -5.92 27.63 1.85
CA ALA A 87 -7.33 27.91 1.62
C ALA A 87 -7.74 27.45 0.22
N GLY A 88 -8.95 26.90 0.08
CA GLY A 88 -9.45 26.32 -1.17
C GLY A 88 -8.98 24.89 -1.44
N LYS A 89 -7.80 24.49 -0.96
CA LYS A 89 -7.29 23.11 -1.08
C LYS A 89 -7.66 22.24 0.11
N HIS A 90 -7.44 22.73 1.32
CA HIS A 90 -7.64 21.95 2.55
C HIS A 90 -9.02 22.21 3.17
N ARG A 91 -9.63 21.16 3.74
CA ARG A 91 -10.88 21.30 4.47
C ARG A 91 -10.64 22.06 5.77
N LYS A 92 -11.53 23.00 6.11
CA LYS A 92 -11.41 23.79 7.35
C LYS A 92 -11.34 22.91 8.61
N ILE A 93 -12.06 21.79 8.63
CA ILE A 93 -12.07 20.83 9.75
C ILE A 93 -10.71 20.15 9.99
N ASP A 94 -9.87 20.05 8.95
CA ASP A 94 -8.53 19.51 9.08
C ASP A 94 -7.52 20.58 9.51
N GLY A 95 -7.92 21.85 9.52
CA GLY A 95 -7.07 22.98 9.87
C GLY A 95 -6.87 23.13 11.37
N TYR A 96 -5.63 23.34 11.81
CA TYR A 96 -5.27 23.62 13.20
C TYR A 96 -4.10 24.59 13.28
N ILE A 97 -3.95 25.26 14.43
CA ILE A 97 -2.74 26.04 14.72
C ILE A 97 -1.73 25.10 15.34
N ASP A 98 -0.58 24.95 14.68
CA ASP A 98 0.50 24.09 15.17
C ASP A 98 1.11 24.69 16.44
N PRO A 99 1.05 24.01 17.59
CA PRO A 99 1.52 24.58 18.84
C PRO A 99 3.04 24.79 18.87
N TYR A 100 3.80 24.10 18.02
CA TYR A 100 5.25 24.28 17.91
C TYR A 100 5.62 25.55 17.14
N THR A 101 5.05 25.72 15.94
CA THR A 101 5.44 26.80 15.03
C THR A 101 4.50 28.02 15.03
N GLY A 102 3.30 27.89 15.59
CA GLY A 102 2.24 28.90 15.50
C GLY A 102 1.57 29.00 14.14
N LEU A 103 2.03 28.23 13.15
CA LEU A 103 1.52 28.29 11.80
C LEU A 103 0.23 27.48 11.68
N LYS A 104 -0.69 27.96 10.82
CA LYS A 104 -1.88 27.19 10.47
C LYS A 104 -1.49 26.03 9.57
N ARG A 105 -1.72 24.80 10.02
CA ARG A 105 -1.46 23.56 9.30
C ARG A 105 -2.77 22.81 9.02
N ALA A 106 -2.73 21.90 8.06
CA ALA A 106 -3.81 20.95 7.79
C ALA A 106 -3.33 19.55 8.18
N ASN A 107 -4.06 18.89 9.09
CA ASN A 107 -3.82 17.50 9.46
C ASN A 107 -4.51 16.55 8.47
N ASN A 108 -4.31 15.25 8.62
CA ASN A 108 -4.95 14.21 7.80
C ASN A 108 -4.66 14.36 6.30
N GLN A 109 -3.54 14.95 5.93
CA GLN A 109 -3.12 15.01 4.53
C GLN A 109 -2.37 13.74 4.17
N MET A 110 -2.45 13.34 2.92
CA MET A 110 -1.78 12.15 2.41
C MET A 110 -0.55 12.55 1.59
N ASN A 111 0.57 11.87 1.81
CA ASN A 111 1.74 12.00 0.97
C ASN A 111 2.13 10.63 0.39
N TRP A 112 1.98 10.50 -0.93
CA TRP A 112 2.23 9.27 -1.66
C TRP A 112 3.69 9.21 -2.12
N LEU A 113 4.40 8.17 -1.70
CA LEU A 113 5.80 7.93 -2.06
C LEU A 113 5.93 7.08 -3.32
N ILE A 114 4.96 6.18 -3.55
CA ILE A 114 4.90 5.31 -4.73
C ILE A 114 3.49 5.41 -5.31
N SER A 115 3.40 5.55 -6.63
CA SER A 115 2.11 5.58 -7.33
C SER A 115 1.73 4.21 -7.88
N LYS A 116 0.43 3.91 -7.91
CA LYS A 116 -0.10 2.79 -8.69
C LYS A 116 0.29 2.95 -10.16
N GLY A 117 0.73 1.87 -10.79
CA GLY A 117 1.23 1.86 -12.15
C GLY A 117 2.71 2.23 -12.28
N GLN A 118 3.37 2.71 -11.22
CA GLN A 118 4.79 3.03 -11.24
C GLN A 118 5.62 1.77 -11.48
N GLU A 119 6.59 1.86 -12.38
CA GLU A 119 7.58 0.80 -12.61
C GLU A 119 8.64 0.85 -11.50
N LEU A 120 8.83 -0.28 -10.83
CA LEU A 120 9.69 -0.46 -9.67
C LEU A 120 10.84 -1.40 -10.05
N ALA A 121 12.06 -0.88 -10.19
CA ALA A 121 13.20 -1.69 -10.59
C ALA A 121 13.71 -2.56 -9.44
N THR A 122 13.85 -3.86 -9.66
CA THR A 122 14.28 -4.81 -8.60
C THR A 122 15.73 -4.58 -8.16
N THR A 123 16.52 -3.84 -8.95
CA THR A 123 17.88 -3.43 -8.61
C THR A 123 17.93 -2.26 -7.62
N GLU A 124 16.84 -1.50 -7.48
CA GLU A 124 16.79 -0.35 -6.59
C GLU A 124 16.56 -0.76 -5.13
N VAL A 125 17.31 -0.14 -4.22
CA VAL A 125 17.24 -0.42 -2.78
C VAL A 125 16.01 0.22 -2.14
N ASP A 126 15.57 1.34 -2.70
CA ASP A 126 14.40 2.13 -2.35
C ASP A 126 13.67 2.56 -3.62
N HIS A 127 12.35 2.72 -3.52
CA HIS A 127 11.46 2.99 -4.64
C HIS A 127 10.71 4.32 -4.49
N GLY A 128 10.83 4.94 -3.32
CA GLY A 128 10.22 6.22 -2.99
C GLY A 128 10.84 6.80 -1.73
N LYS A 129 10.95 8.12 -1.70
CA LYS A 129 11.52 8.89 -0.57
C LYS A 129 10.64 10.08 -0.23
N LEU A 130 10.58 10.42 1.05
CA LEU A 130 9.90 11.61 1.52
C LEU A 130 10.63 12.23 2.70
N THR A 131 11.00 13.51 2.59
CA THR A 131 11.53 14.28 3.72
C THR A 131 10.39 14.78 4.60
N MET A 132 10.51 14.55 5.90
CA MET A 132 9.54 14.93 6.92
C MET A 132 10.23 15.59 8.11
N GLY A 133 9.47 16.44 8.82
CA GLY A 133 9.91 17.05 10.07
C GLY A 133 9.15 16.44 11.25
N TYR A 134 9.86 16.17 12.34
CA TYR A 134 9.34 15.73 13.62
C TYR A 134 9.62 16.80 14.68
N ASN A 135 8.60 17.18 15.44
CA ASN A 135 8.70 18.15 16.53
C ASN A 135 8.34 17.49 17.85
N MET A 136 9.09 17.78 18.91
CA MET A 136 8.83 17.29 20.25
C MET A 136 9.12 18.37 21.30
N TRP A 137 8.32 18.42 22.36
CA TRP A 137 8.61 19.26 23.52
C TRP A 137 9.86 18.78 24.25
N GLU A 138 10.61 19.72 24.83
CA GLU A 138 11.75 19.34 25.67
C GLU A 138 11.28 18.52 26.89
N GLY A 139 12.01 17.46 27.21
CA GLY A 139 11.65 16.51 28.29
C GLY A 139 10.64 15.42 27.90
N SER A 140 10.08 15.44 26.68
CA SER A 140 9.21 14.36 26.20
C SER A 140 10.01 13.13 25.71
N ASN A 141 9.34 11.97 25.62
CA ASN A 141 9.98 10.75 25.13
C ASN A 141 10.35 10.87 23.65
N LYS A 142 11.58 10.45 23.30
CA LYS A 142 12.11 10.47 21.94
C LYS A 142 11.58 9.27 21.14
N ALA A 143 10.29 9.24 20.82
CA ALA A 143 9.68 8.19 20.00
C ALA A 143 8.76 8.77 18.92
N MET A 144 8.80 8.21 17.72
CA MET A 144 8.00 8.63 16.57
C MET A 144 7.21 7.46 15.99
N SER A 145 5.97 7.71 15.58
CA SER A 145 5.14 6.73 14.87
C SER A 145 4.92 7.17 13.43
N VAL A 146 5.12 6.26 12.48
CA VAL A 146 4.87 6.47 11.05
C VAL A 146 3.95 5.37 10.53
N LEU A 147 2.91 5.74 9.77
CA LEU A 147 1.98 4.78 9.16
C LEU A 147 2.36 4.56 7.70
N LEU A 148 2.49 3.29 7.32
CA LEU A 148 2.45 2.91 5.91
C LEU A 148 0.99 2.72 5.53
N MET A 149 0.50 3.52 4.60
CA MET A 149 -0.87 3.44 4.09
C MET A 149 -0.87 3.08 2.61
N ALA A 150 -1.95 2.45 2.15
CA ALA A 150 -2.14 2.07 0.76
C ALA A 150 -3.52 2.47 0.23
N CYS A 151 -3.62 2.58 -1.10
CA CYS A 151 -4.87 2.84 -1.79
C CYS A 151 -4.88 2.13 -3.16
N ASP A 152 -6.00 1.48 -3.47
CA ASP A 152 -6.17 0.66 -4.68
C ASP A 152 -6.83 1.42 -5.84
N VAL A 153 -7.46 2.58 -5.60
CA VAL A 153 -8.11 3.36 -6.65
C VAL A 153 -7.08 4.00 -7.58
N ASP A 154 -7.46 4.20 -8.85
CA ASP A 154 -6.51 4.71 -9.85
C ASP A 154 -6.05 6.14 -9.54
N LYS A 155 -6.97 7.00 -9.11
CA LYS A 155 -6.66 8.37 -8.69
C LYS A 155 -6.51 8.44 -7.17
N ALA A 156 -5.26 8.53 -6.72
CA ALA A 156 -4.93 8.59 -5.30
C ALA A 156 -5.59 9.78 -4.60
N PRO A 157 -6.32 9.58 -3.48
CA PRO A 157 -6.89 10.68 -2.72
C PRO A 157 -5.81 11.51 -2.02
N THR A 158 -6.07 12.81 -1.82
CA THR A 158 -5.14 13.73 -1.14
C THR A 158 -5.30 13.78 0.38
N ARG A 159 -6.43 13.28 0.89
CA ARG A 159 -6.76 13.27 2.32
C ARG A 159 -6.67 11.84 2.84
N SER A 160 -5.86 11.62 3.87
CA SER A 160 -5.58 10.30 4.47
C SER A 160 -6.83 9.63 5.07
N LEU A 161 -7.82 10.42 5.51
CA LEU A 161 -9.11 9.93 6.01
C LEU A 161 -10.13 9.59 4.91
N ASN A 162 -9.68 9.39 3.67
CA ASN A 162 -10.54 8.85 2.61
C ASN A 162 -10.81 7.36 2.90
N GLN A 163 -12.04 6.90 2.67
CA GLN A 163 -12.45 5.51 2.89
C GLN A 163 -11.67 4.48 2.06
N ASP A 164 -11.12 4.89 0.90
CA ASP A 164 -10.37 4.04 -0.01
C ASP A 164 -8.90 3.84 0.44
N ILE A 165 -8.50 4.49 1.54
CA ILE A 165 -7.16 4.40 2.11
C ILE A 165 -7.21 3.52 3.36
N TYR A 166 -6.27 2.59 3.47
CA TYR A 166 -6.12 1.72 4.63
C TYR A 166 -4.67 1.62 5.09
N THR A 167 -4.48 1.33 6.38
CA THR A 167 -3.15 1.16 6.98
C THR A 167 -2.63 -0.25 6.68
N VAL A 168 -1.41 -0.31 6.15
CA VAL A 168 -0.67 -1.54 5.86
C VAL A 168 0.25 -1.91 7.02
N ALA A 169 0.91 -0.92 7.62
CA ALA A 169 1.86 -1.12 8.71
C ALA A 169 1.93 0.12 9.59
N GLN A 170 2.35 -0.07 10.84
CA GLN A 170 2.77 1.02 11.72
C GLN A 170 4.20 0.77 12.18
N MET A 171 5.05 1.78 11.98
CA MET A 171 6.43 1.78 12.43
C MET A 171 6.57 2.72 13.62
N VAL A 172 7.06 2.19 14.74
CA VAL A 172 7.43 2.99 15.92
C VAL A 172 8.96 3.03 15.98
N VAL A 173 9.51 4.23 15.90
CA VAL A 173 10.95 4.49 15.86
C VAL A 173 11.36 5.11 17.19
N ASP A 174 12.30 4.46 17.87
CA ASP A 174 13.02 5.06 18.99
C ASP A 174 14.07 6.04 18.44
N LEU A 175 13.94 7.31 18.82
CA LEU A 175 14.81 8.41 18.44
C LEU A 175 15.82 8.75 19.54
N SER A 176 15.82 8.02 20.67
CA SER A 176 16.81 8.18 21.74
C SER A 176 18.26 8.07 21.27
N PRO A 177 18.61 7.18 20.32
CA PRO A 177 19.97 7.09 19.77
C PRO A 177 20.40 8.27 18.87
N VAL A 178 19.48 9.16 18.49
CA VAL A 178 19.79 10.30 17.62
C VAL A 178 20.60 11.34 18.42
N PRO A 179 21.84 11.65 17.99
CA PRO A 179 22.70 12.61 18.68
C PRO A 179 22.06 14.00 18.79
N ASP A 180 22.26 14.67 19.91
CA ASP A 180 21.66 15.98 20.18
C ASP A 180 22.03 17.07 19.14
N LYS A 181 23.14 16.93 18.43
CA LYS A 181 23.54 17.83 17.33
C LYS A 181 22.62 17.81 16.11
N GLU A 182 21.90 16.71 15.88
CA GLU A 182 20.96 16.57 14.77
C GLU A 182 19.63 17.26 15.05
N TRP A 183 19.38 17.59 16.32
CA TRP A 183 18.17 18.26 16.76
C TRP A 183 18.35 19.76 16.70
N ARG A 184 17.43 20.44 16.00
CA ARG A 184 17.30 21.90 16.07
C ARG A 184 16.55 22.27 17.33
N LYS A 185 17.11 23.16 18.13
CA LYS A 185 16.45 23.75 19.30
C LYS A 185 15.66 24.98 18.87
N ASN A 186 14.40 25.03 19.25
CA ASN A 186 13.48 26.09 18.87
C ASN A 186 12.67 26.54 20.08
N VAL A 187 12.04 27.70 19.98
CA VAL A 187 11.10 28.24 20.98
C VAL A 187 9.76 28.48 20.30
N SER A 188 8.70 27.93 20.89
CA SER A 188 7.34 28.10 20.37
C SER A 188 6.83 29.54 20.60
N PRO A 189 5.77 29.98 19.91
CA PRO A 189 5.15 31.28 20.20
C PRO A 189 4.68 31.45 21.65
N SER A 190 4.46 30.34 22.38
CA SER A 190 4.12 30.34 23.80
C SER A 190 5.33 30.49 24.75
N GLY A 191 6.54 30.66 24.22
CA GLY A 191 7.78 30.71 24.98
C GLY A 191 8.32 29.34 25.42
N ARG A 192 7.62 28.24 25.11
CA ARG A 192 8.06 26.89 25.49
C ARG A 192 9.12 26.35 24.52
N PRO A 193 10.25 25.82 25.01
CA PRO A 193 11.28 25.22 24.17
C PRO A 193 10.81 23.88 23.58
N TYR A 194 11.21 23.62 22.33
CA TYR A 194 10.98 22.35 21.65
C TYR A 194 12.16 21.99 20.74
N ARG A 195 12.24 20.72 20.36
CA ARG A 195 13.26 20.22 19.44
C ARG A 195 12.60 19.78 18.14
N SER A 196 13.32 19.98 17.04
CA SER A 196 12.91 19.57 15.69
C SER A 196 13.96 18.69 15.05
N LEU A 197 13.51 17.68 14.32
CA LEU A 197 14.34 16.74 13.60
C LEU A 197 13.79 16.57 12.18
N ASP A 198 14.66 16.72 11.18
CA ASP A 198 14.30 16.31 9.82
C ASP A 198 14.78 14.89 9.58
N PHE A 199 13.97 14.11 8.89
CA PHE A 199 14.28 12.74 8.53
C PHE A 199 13.73 12.42 7.14
N VAL A 200 14.32 11.39 6.52
CA VAL A 200 13.88 10.86 5.23
C VAL A 200 13.21 9.53 5.47
N LEU A 201 11.93 9.44 5.10
CA LEU A 201 11.19 8.21 5.01
C LEU A 201 11.49 7.55 3.66
N GLU A 202 11.95 6.30 3.67
CA GLU A 202 12.21 5.52 2.46
C GLU A 202 11.31 4.29 2.44
N ILE A 203 10.75 3.99 1.28
CA ILE A 203 9.95 2.79 1.05
C ILE A 203 10.63 1.93 -0.02
N ALA A 204 10.66 0.62 0.21
CA ALA A 204 11.03 -0.34 -0.82
C ALA A 204 10.00 -1.45 -0.92
N VAL A 205 9.64 -1.81 -2.15
CA VAL A 205 8.70 -2.89 -2.47
C VAL A 205 9.50 -3.98 -3.17
N GLN A 206 9.83 -5.05 -2.44
CA GLN A 206 10.65 -6.13 -2.96
C GLN A 206 9.79 -7.23 -3.61
N SER A 207 8.63 -7.51 -3.01
CA SER A 207 7.65 -8.45 -3.55
C SER A 207 6.23 -8.02 -3.22
N SER A 208 5.22 -8.76 -3.69
CA SER A 208 3.82 -8.48 -3.34
C SER A 208 3.51 -8.64 -1.85
N LEU A 209 4.40 -9.32 -1.11
CA LEU A 209 4.26 -9.64 0.31
C LEU A 209 5.32 -8.96 1.18
N GLU A 210 6.34 -8.37 0.57
CA GLU A 210 7.48 -7.78 1.28
C GLU A 210 7.62 -6.32 0.92
N ASN A 211 7.22 -5.48 1.88
CA ASN A 211 7.46 -4.05 1.84
C ASN A 211 8.34 -3.69 3.02
N SER A 212 9.25 -2.74 2.83
CA SER A 212 10.05 -2.20 3.93
C SER A 212 9.89 -0.70 4.02
N LEU A 213 9.84 -0.20 5.25
CA LEU A 213 9.84 1.22 5.56
C LEU A 213 11.06 1.50 6.45
N SER A 214 11.80 2.56 6.14
CA SER A 214 12.95 3.00 6.94
C SER A 214 12.96 4.51 7.11
N VAL A 215 13.52 4.96 8.24
CA VAL A 215 13.72 6.38 8.55
C VAL A 215 15.23 6.66 8.60
N ASN A 216 15.68 7.68 7.91
CA ASN A 216 17.08 8.09 7.88
C ASN A 216 17.23 9.53 8.40
N VAL A 217 18.21 9.76 9.27
CA VAL A 217 18.53 11.08 9.82
C VAL A 217 19.97 11.41 9.43
N SER A 218 20.19 12.49 8.68
CA SER A 218 21.49 13.13 8.43
C SER A 218 22.69 12.18 8.29
N SER A 219 22.55 11.05 7.57
CA SER A 219 23.53 9.95 7.33
C SER A 219 23.53 8.71 8.27
N ARG A 220 22.69 8.63 9.32
CA ARG A 220 22.39 7.36 10.02
C ARG A 220 21.09 6.75 9.49
N LYS A 221 21.18 5.49 9.04
CA LYS A 221 19.99 4.66 8.81
C LYS A 221 19.47 4.18 10.16
N LEU A 222 18.26 4.59 10.54
CA LEU A 222 17.56 4.03 11.70
C LEU A 222 16.93 2.68 11.31
N PRO A 223 16.40 1.89 12.26
CA PRO A 223 15.92 0.54 12.00
C PRO A 223 14.97 0.48 10.81
N ARG A 224 15.20 -0.50 9.93
CA ARG A 224 14.33 -0.80 8.80
C ARG A 224 13.29 -1.79 9.28
N ILE A 225 12.00 -1.43 9.20
CA ILE A 225 10.93 -2.39 9.42
C ILE A 225 10.66 -3.10 8.11
N HIS A 226 10.83 -4.42 8.13
CA HIS A 226 10.35 -5.31 7.09
C HIS A 226 8.94 -5.75 7.46
N ASN A 227 7.96 -5.40 6.64
CA ASN A 227 6.64 -5.98 6.74
C ASN A 227 6.60 -7.18 5.80
N THR A 228 6.94 -8.35 6.35
CA THR A 228 6.75 -9.63 5.69
C THR A 228 5.30 -10.04 5.95
N PHE A 229 4.39 -9.76 5.02
CA PHE A 229 3.05 -10.31 5.11
C PHE A 229 3.13 -11.82 4.83
N ALA A 230 3.16 -12.63 5.89
CA ALA A 230 2.49 -13.93 5.80
C ALA A 230 1.02 -13.60 5.53
N ALA A 231 0.46 -14.15 4.46
CA ALA A 231 -0.91 -13.87 4.03
C ALA A 231 -1.87 -13.98 5.22
N TYR A 232 -2.44 -12.86 5.66
CA TYR A 232 -3.63 -12.92 6.52
C TYR A 232 -4.81 -13.25 5.61
N PRO A 233 -5.41 -14.45 5.71
CA PRO A 233 -6.63 -14.73 5.00
C PRO A 233 -7.72 -13.82 5.58
N HIS A 234 -8.54 -13.28 4.68
CA HIS A 234 -9.73 -12.49 4.96
C HIS A 234 -10.41 -12.86 6.28
N LEU A 235 -10.50 -11.90 7.21
CA LEU A 235 -11.60 -11.91 8.17
C LEU A 235 -12.87 -11.60 7.37
N ALA A 236 -13.56 -12.66 6.94
CA ALA A 236 -14.98 -12.56 6.65
C ALA A 236 -15.68 -12.05 7.93
N PRO A 237 -16.63 -11.11 7.84
CA PRO A 237 -17.41 -10.71 9.00
C PRO A 237 -18.25 -11.90 9.47
N ASP A 238 -18.05 -12.28 10.73
CA ASP A 238 -18.88 -13.27 11.42
C ASP A 238 -20.34 -12.79 11.45
N PRO A 239 -21.31 -13.50 10.85
CA PRO A 239 -22.70 -13.07 10.78
C PRO A 239 -23.46 -13.20 12.12
N THR A 240 -22.82 -13.56 13.22
CA THR A 240 -23.51 -13.81 14.51
C THR A 240 -23.38 -12.72 15.56
N LEU A 241 -22.74 -11.58 15.28
CA LEU A 241 -22.72 -10.44 16.19
C LEU A 241 -23.80 -9.42 15.84
N SER A 242 -24.97 -9.61 16.44
CA SER A 242 -26.08 -8.65 16.46
C SER A 242 -25.61 -7.28 16.95
N ILE A 243 -25.89 -6.26 16.16
CA ILE A 243 -25.61 -4.84 16.43
C ILE A 243 -26.38 -4.40 17.69
N SER A 244 -25.66 -4.09 18.76
CA SER A 244 -26.17 -3.26 19.86
C SER A 244 -25.72 -1.81 19.63
N PRO A 245 -26.61 -0.80 19.63
CA PRO A 245 -26.29 0.54 19.12
C PRO A 245 -25.39 1.42 20.02
N ASN A 246 -24.92 0.92 21.16
CA ASN A 246 -24.24 1.75 22.17
C ASN A 246 -22.87 1.19 22.57
N ASN A 247 -21.86 1.33 21.70
CA ASN A 247 -20.48 1.42 22.20
C ASN A 247 -19.54 2.11 21.21
N LYS A 248 -19.65 3.44 21.09
CA LYS A 248 -18.60 4.26 20.47
C LYS A 248 -17.56 4.63 21.51
N SER A 249 -16.62 3.73 21.81
CA SER A 249 -15.35 4.14 22.40
C SER A 249 -14.26 3.10 22.18
N ARG A 250 -13.05 3.61 21.91
CA ARG A 250 -11.74 2.95 21.90
C ARG A 250 -11.38 2.15 20.65
N PHE A 251 -10.78 2.85 19.69
CA PHE A 251 -9.38 2.63 19.30
C PHE A 251 -8.85 3.96 18.75
N HIS A 252 -8.23 4.76 19.62
CA HIS A 252 -7.44 5.93 19.22
C HIS A 252 -5.97 5.49 19.19
N PRO A 253 -5.19 5.80 18.14
CA PRO A 253 -3.74 5.75 18.25
C PRO A 253 -3.33 6.74 19.34
N PHE A 254 -2.40 6.33 20.22
CA PHE A 254 -1.90 7.11 21.35
C PHE A 254 -1.73 8.59 21.00
N ARG A 255 -2.71 9.42 21.37
CA ARG A 255 -2.56 10.86 21.47
C ARG A 255 -1.82 11.12 22.77
N GLN A 256 -0.68 11.80 22.72
CA GLN A 256 -0.15 12.42 23.92
C GLN A 256 -1.22 13.37 24.49
N PRO A 257 -1.53 13.31 25.80
CA PRO A 257 -2.53 14.19 26.38
C PRO A 257 -2.02 15.64 26.31
N TYR A 258 -2.84 16.52 25.73
CA TYR A 258 -2.59 17.96 25.78
C TYR A 258 -2.79 18.47 27.22
N PRO A 259 -1.94 19.37 27.74
CA PRO A 259 -2.19 20.00 29.03
C PRO A 259 -3.45 20.88 28.94
N THR A 260 -4.40 20.65 29.84
CA THR A 260 -5.58 21.48 30.05
C THR A 260 -5.18 22.90 30.47
N LYS A 261 -5.90 23.90 29.96
CA LYS A 261 -5.72 25.33 30.32
C LYS A 261 -5.85 25.52 31.84
N PRO A 262 -5.10 26.43 32.46
CA PRO A 262 -5.32 26.79 33.86
C PRO A 262 -6.65 27.54 34.01
N THR A 263 -7.47 27.07 34.95
CA THR A 263 -8.66 27.76 35.44
C THR A 263 -8.22 29.07 36.08
N ILE A 264 -8.63 30.20 35.50
CA ILE A 264 -8.52 31.51 36.15
C ILE A 264 -9.67 31.58 37.17
N HIS A 265 -9.34 31.46 38.45
CA HIS A 265 -10.23 31.89 39.52
C HIS A 265 -10.11 33.42 39.64
N ARG A 266 -11.26 34.10 39.52
CA ARG A 266 -11.44 35.43 40.11
C ARG A 266 -11.74 35.27 41.58
#